data_AF-A0A963K166-F1
#
_entry.id   AF-A0A963K166-F1
#
_cell.length_a   1.000
_cell.length_b   1.000
_cell.length_c   1.000
_cell.angle_alpha   90.00
_cell.angle_beta   90.00
_cell.angle_gamma   90.00
#
_symmetry.space_group_name_H-M   'P 1'
#
loop_
_entity.id
_entity.type
_entity.pdbx_description
1 polymer ?
#
loop_
_entity_poly.entity_id
_entity_poly.type
_entity_poly.pdbx_seq_one_letter_code
_entity_poly.pdbx_strand_id
1 'polypeptide(L)'
;MNLEQFRQEAHGLVDWMVAYLSTIERRPVRSPATPGSIAAQLPAAAPEGPEPFEAIFRDFERIVMPGMTHWQHPRFFAYFPANSSPPSVLAEMLTATLAAQCMLWQTS
;
A
#
# COMPACT_ATOMS: atom_id res chain seq x y z
N MET A 1 7.34 10.85 12.82
CA MET A 1 5.89 10.73 13.08
C MET A 1 5.69 10.40 14.55
N ASN A 2 4.85 11.14 15.26
CA ASN A 2 4.41 10.80 16.63
C ASN A 2 3.08 10.03 16.61
N LEU A 3 2.58 9.55 17.77
CA LEU A 3 1.36 8.73 17.83
C LEU A 3 0.08 9.47 17.39
N GLU A 4 0.01 10.78 17.60
CA GLU A 4 -1.15 11.57 17.18
C GLU A 4 -1.16 11.76 15.66
N GLN A 5 0.01 12.05 15.07
CA GLN A 5 0.19 12.05 13.62
C GLN A 5 -0.11 10.66 13.05
N PHE A 6 0.40 9.59 13.67
CA PHE A 6 0.11 8.22 13.24
C PHE A 6 -1.38 7.93 13.20
N ARG A 7 -2.13 8.32 14.24
CA ARG A 7 -3.59 8.19 14.26
C ARG A 7 -4.23 8.89 13.07
N GLN A 8 -3.87 10.16 12.85
CA GLN A 8 -4.42 10.98 11.76
C GLN A 8 -4.16 10.34 10.40
N GLU A 9 -2.91 9.97 10.12
CA GLU A 9 -2.53 9.34 8.85
C GLU A 9 -3.16 7.94 8.69
N ALA A 10 -3.25 7.16 9.76
CA ALA A 10 -3.90 5.85 9.72
C ALA A 10 -5.39 5.94 9.36
N HIS A 11 -6.11 6.94 9.89
CA HIS A 11 -7.49 7.19 9.47
C HIS A 11 -7.58 7.57 7.99
N GLY A 12 -6.69 8.45 7.51
CA GLY A 12 -6.63 8.80 6.09
C GLY A 12 -6.33 7.60 5.18
N LEU A 13 -5.44 6.70 5.61
CA LEU A 13 -5.17 5.45 4.92
C LEU A 13 -6.39 4.51 4.88
N VAL A 14 -7.15 4.42 5.98
CA VAL A 14 -8.40 3.64 6.02
C VAL A 14 -9.40 4.19 5.00
N ASP A 15 -9.60 5.51 4.97
CA ASP A 15 -10.49 6.15 4.00
C ASP A 15 -10.05 5.89 2.56
N TRP A 16 -8.74 5.97 2.31
CA TRP A 16 -8.17 5.64 1.01
C TRP A 16 -8.37 4.17 0.62
N MET A 17 -8.18 3.22 1.56
CA MET A 17 -8.39 1.79 1.32
C MET A 17 -9.83 1.52 0.90
N VAL A 18 -10.80 2.13 1.59
CA VAL A 18 -12.22 2.03 1.25
C VAL A 18 -12.49 2.59 -0.15
N ALA A 19 -11.94 3.76 -0.47
CA ALA A 19 -12.07 4.36 -1.79
C ALA A 19 -11.44 3.47 -2.89
N TYR A 20 -10.25 2.91 -2.65
CA TYR A 20 -9.57 2.02 -3.57
C TYR A 20 -10.37 0.74 -3.83
N LEU A 21 -10.79 0.04 -2.78
CA LEU A 21 -11.55 -1.22 -2.91
C LEU A 21 -12.92 -1.01 -3.57
N SER A 22 -13.61 0.08 -3.23
CA SER A 22 -14.93 0.39 -3.80
C SER A 22 -14.88 0.85 -5.26
N THR A 23 -13.73 1.33 -5.74
CA THR A 23 -13.58 1.87 -7.11
C THR A 23 -12.58 1.11 -7.97
N ILE A 24 -12.07 -0.04 -7.49
CA ILE A 24 -11.01 -0.78 -8.17
C ILE A 24 -11.39 -1.17 -9.61
N GLU A 25 -12.67 -1.44 -9.88
CA GLU A 25 -13.20 -1.78 -11.20
C GLU A 25 -13.06 -0.68 -12.26
N ARG A 26 -12.84 0.57 -11.81
CA ARG A 26 -12.64 1.74 -12.69
C ARG A 26 -11.18 1.88 -13.14
N ARG A 27 -10.27 1.09 -12.57
CA ARG A 27 -8.83 1.14 -12.85
C ARG A 27 -8.45 0.14 -13.95
N PRO A 28 -7.35 0.36 -14.70
CA PRO A 28 -6.89 -0.60 -15.69
C PRO A 28 -6.43 -1.90 -15.01
N VAL A 29 -6.94 -3.06 -15.43
CA VAL A 29 -6.60 -4.36 -14.82
C VAL A 29 -5.08 -4.58 -14.75
N ARG A 30 -4.39 -4.35 -15.86
CA ARG A 30 -2.94 -4.45 -16.00
C ARG A 30 -2.35 -3.05 -16.14
N SER A 31 -1.20 -2.82 -15.50
CA SER A 31 -0.47 -1.56 -15.68
C SER A 31 -0.08 -1.34 -17.15
N PRO A 32 -0.19 -0.10 -17.67
CA PRO A 32 0.33 0.29 -18.97
C PRO A 32 1.83 0.66 -18.95
N ALA A 33 2.48 0.63 -17.79
CA ALA A 33 3.87 1.04 -17.63
C ALA A 33 4.85 0.13 -18.39
N THR A 34 5.95 0.72 -18.87
CA THR A 34 7.07 -0.02 -19.47
C THR A 34 8.14 -0.31 -18.41
N PRO A 35 8.97 -1.37 -18.58
CA PRO A 35 10.05 -1.66 -17.66
C PRO A 35 10.94 -0.43 -17.43
N GLY A 36 11.15 -0.07 -16.16
CA GLY A 36 11.96 1.08 -15.75
C GLY A 36 11.22 2.42 -15.65
N SER A 37 10.01 2.57 -16.20
CA SER A 37 9.32 3.88 -16.24
C SER A 37 8.90 4.41 -14.87
N ILE A 38 8.64 3.53 -13.91
CA ILE A 38 8.33 3.92 -12.52
C ILE A 38 9.60 4.33 -11.78
N ALA A 39 10.68 3.55 -11.90
CA ALA A 39 11.95 3.84 -11.25
C ALA A 39 12.56 5.17 -11.74
N ALA A 40 12.40 5.49 -13.03
CA ALA A 40 12.86 6.75 -13.60
C ALA A 40 12.17 8.01 -13.04
N GLN A 41 11.06 7.87 -12.33
CA GLN A 41 10.37 8.99 -11.66
C GLN A 41 10.90 9.24 -10.24
N LEU A 42 11.68 8.31 -9.68
CA LEU A 42 12.24 8.43 -8.33
C LEU A 42 13.56 9.20 -8.36
N PRO A 43 13.92 9.91 -7.26
CA PRO A 43 15.25 10.48 -7.11
C PRO A 43 16.35 9.43 -7.18
N ALA A 44 17.52 9.82 -7.68
CA ALA A 44 18.67 8.92 -7.83
C ALA A 44 19.29 8.50 -6.48
N ALA A 45 19.02 9.22 -5.41
CA ALA A 45 19.47 8.93 -4.05
C ALA A 45 18.33 9.15 -3.05
N ALA A 46 18.39 8.44 -1.92
CA ALA A 46 17.46 8.65 -0.82
C ALA A 46 17.60 10.07 -0.24
N PRO A 47 16.52 10.66 0.31
CA PRO A 47 16.60 11.95 0.96
C PRO A 47 17.51 11.88 2.19
N GLU A 48 18.32 12.92 2.42
CA GLU A 48 19.20 13.01 3.60
C GLU A 48 18.43 13.34 4.89
N GLY A 49 17.24 13.90 4.75
CA GLY A 49 16.37 14.31 5.85
C GLY A 49 14.99 13.66 5.79
N PRO A 50 14.20 13.76 6.88
CA PRO A 50 12.84 13.25 6.90
C PRO A 50 11.94 14.05 5.97
N GLU A 51 10.99 13.36 5.34
CA GLU A 51 9.92 13.97 4.55
C GLU A 51 8.57 13.84 5.27
N PRO A 52 7.64 14.79 5.06
CA PRO A 52 6.26 14.65 5.55
C PRO A 52 5.57 13.42 4.95
N PHE A 53 4.76 12.72 5.74
CA PHE A 53 4.03 11.55 5.26
C PHE A 53 3.11 11.86 4.08
N GLU A 54 2.46 13.03 4.08
CA GLU A 54 1.64 13.51 2.96
C GLU A 54 2.43 13.54 1.63
N ALA A 55 3.71 13.94 1.66
CA ALA A 55 4.55 13.97 0.48
C ALA A 55 4.82 12.56 -0.05
N ILE A 56 5.13 11.63 0.86
CA ILE A 56 5.34 10.21 0.56
C ILE A 56 4.06 9.58 -0.02
N PHE A 57 2.92 9.85 0.60
CA PHE A 57 1.64 9.30 0.17
C PHE A 57 1.20 9.83 -1.20
N ARG A 58 1.40 11.13 -1.45
CA ARG A 58 1.20 11.73 -2.78
C ARG A 58 2.08 11.09 -3.84
N ASP A 59 3.34 10.77 -3.52
CA ASP A 59 4.23 10.09 -4.45
C ASP A 59 3.83 8.63 -4.68
N PHE A 60 3.33 7.93 -3.65
CA PHE A 60 2.70 6.62 -3.84
C PHE A 60 1.55 6.68 -4.84
N GLU A 61 0.64 7.65 -4.70
CA GLU A 61 -0.50 7.80 -5.61
C GLU A 61 -0.09 8.22 -7.04
N ARG A 62 0.91 9.10 -7.16
CA ARG A 62 1.35 9.66 -8.45
C ARG A 62 2.30 8.76 -9.22
N ILE A 63 3.21 8.08 -8.51
CA ILE A 63 4.33 7.33 -9.12
C ILE A 63 4.02 5.84 -9.10
N VAL A 64 3.62 5.28 -7.95
CA VAL A 64 3.46 3.83 -7.79
C VAL A 64 2.14 3.35 -8.38
N MET A 65 1.01 3.95 -8.01
CA MET A 65 -0.32 3.47 -8.38
C MET A 65 -0.56 3.33 -9.90
N PRO A 66 -0.08 4.23 -10.79
CA PRO A 66 -0.20 4.04 -12.23
C PRO A 66 0.59 2.82 -12.75
N GLY A 67 1.64 2.42 -12.03
CA GLY A 67 2.47 1.24 -12.30
C GLY A 67 1.88 -0.08 -11.82
N MET A 68 0.76 -0.06 -11.10
CA MET A 68 0.21 -1.26 -10.48
C MET A 68 -0.69 -2.07 -11.43
N THR A 69 -0.52 -3.39 -11.41
CA THR A 69 -1.52 -4.35 -11.90
C THR A 69 -2.46 -4.66 -10.74
N HIS A 70 -3.76 -4.47 -10.95
CA HIS A 70 -4.76 -4.58 -9.88
C HIS A 70 -5.29 -6.02 -9.76
N TRP A 71 -4.62 -6.83 -8.95
CA TRP A 71 -4.97 -8.25 -8.76
C TRP A 71 -6.38 -8.48 -8.19
N GLN A 72 -6.89 -7.54 -7.37
CA GLN A 72 -8.25 -7.61 -6.81
C GLN A 72 -9.33 -7.08 -7.78
N HIS A 73 -8.94 -6.65 -8.99
CA HIS A 73 -9.90 -6.17 -9.97
C HIS A 73 -10.82 -7.33 -10.42
N PRO A 74 -12.16 -7.17 -10.50
CA PRO A 74 -13.10 -8.27 -10.81
C PRO A 74 -12.88 -8.94 -12.18
N ARG A 75 -12.23 -8.24 -13.11
CA ARG A 75 -11.78 -8.72 -14.43
C ARG A 75 -10.32 -9.20 -14.50
N PHE A 76 -9.64 -9.42 -13.37
CA PHE A 76 -8.31 -10.04 -13.37
C PHE A 76 -8.46 -11.57 -13.46
N PHE A 77 -8.13 -12.14 -14.62
CA PHE A 77 -8.26 -13.58 -14.90
C PHE A 77 -6.93 -14.25 -15.27
N ALA A 78 -5.81 -13.61 -14.97
CA ALA A 78 -4.48 -14.19 -15.19
C ALA A 78 -4.06 -15.04 -13.98
N TYR A 79 -3.25 -16.07 -14.21
CA TYR A 79 -2.61 -16.88 -13.16
C TYR A 79 -3.61 -17.51 -12.17
N PHE A 80 -3.32 -17.41 -10.87
CA PHE A 80 -4.19 -17.80 -9.76
C PHE A 80 -4.56 -16.56 -8.92
N PRO A 81 -5.74 -16.52 -8.30
CA PRO A 81 -6.15 -15.40 -7.46
C PRO A 81 -5.17 -15.17 -6.29
N ALA A 82 -4.77 -13.92 -6.10
CA ALA A 82 -4.13 -13.48 -4.86
C ALA A 82 -5.22 -13.10 -3.87
N ASN A 83 -5.67 -14.03 -3.02
CA ASN A 83 -6.84 -13.78 -2.17
C ASN A 83 -6.59 -12.64 -1.15
N SER A 84 -7.56 -11.74 -1.02
CA SER A 84 -7.57 -10.67 -0.02
C SER A 84 -9.00 -10.42 0.46
N SER A 85 -9.15 -9.95 1.70
CA SER A 85 -10.44 -9.61 2.28
C SER A 85 -10.30 -8.47 3.30
N PRO A 86 -11.34 -7.67 3.56
CA PRO A 86 -11.27 -6.60 4.57
C PRO A 86 -10.83 -7.10 5.97
N PRO A 87 -11.34 -8.24 6.49
CA PRO A 87 -10.83 -8.78 7.76
C PRO A 87 -9.35 -9.15 7.74
N SER A 88 -8.84 -9.67 6.62
CA SER A 88 -7.41 -10.00 6.48
C SER A 88 -6.53 -8.76 6.54
N VAL A 89 -6.95 -7.66 5.92
CA VAL A 89 -6.20 -6.38 5.95
C VAL A 89 -6.18 -5.81 7.37
N LEU A 90 -7.30 -5.84 8.09
CA LEU A 90 -7.37 -5.40 9.48
C LEU A 90 -6.50 -6.25 10.40
N ALA A 91 -6.46 -7.58 10.19
CA ALA A 91 -5.58 -8.46 10.93
C ALA A 91 -4.10 -8.10 10.71
N GLU A 92 -3.71 -7.81 9.46
CA GLU A 92 -2.34 -7.39 9.14
C GLU A 92 -1.95 -6.11 9.90
N MET A 93 -2.84 -5.11 9.97
CA MET A 93 -2.61 -3.88 10.74
C MET A 93 -2.32 -4.17 12.22
N LEU A 94 -3.07 -5.11 12.83
CA LEU A 94 -2.83 -5.53 14.21
C LEU A 94 -1.48 -6.23 14.36
N THR A 95 -1.17 -7.17 13.47
CA THR A 95 0.09 -7.93 13.53
C THR A 95 1.30 -7.01 13.38
N ALA A 96 1.26 -6.04 12.46
CA ALA A 96 2.30 -5.05 12.27
C ALA A 96 2.43 -4.10 13.47
N THR A 97 1.33 -3.77 14.14
CA THR A 97 1.34 -2.94 15.35
C THR A 97 1.97 -3.66 16.55
N LEU A 98 1.66 -4.95 16.73
CA LEU A 98 2.24 -5.75 17.80
C LEU A 98 3.72 -6.04 17.58
N ALA A 99 4.13 -6.20 16.31
CA ALA A 99 5.51 -6.52 15.91
C ALA A 99 6.13 -7.69 16.72
N ALA A 100 5.29 -8.66 17.08
CA ALA A 100 5.70 -9.80 17.90
C ALA A 100 6.69 -10.70 17.14
N GLN A 101 7.77 -11.08 17.82
CA GLN A 101 8.82 -11.91 17.26
C GLN A 101 8.68 -13.33 17.81
N CYS A 102 7.76 -14.10 17.23
CA CYS A 102 7.30 -15.41 17.73
C CYS A 102 8.30 -16.58 17.53
N MET A 103 9.59 -16.37 17.80
CA MET A 103 10.64 -17.39 17.66
C MET A 103 10.50 -18.53 18.68
N LEU A 104 10.01 -18.22 19.89
CA LEU A 104 9.74 -19.18 20.96
C LEU A 104 8.49 -18.72 21.71
N TRP A 105 7.86 -19.63 22.47
CA TRP A 105 6.62 -19.32 23.22
C TRP A 105 6.74 -18.10 24.16
N GLN A 106 7.94 -17.81 24.69
CA GLN A 106 8.17 -16.65 25.56
C GLN A 106 8.27 -15.31 24.83
N THR A 107 8.39 -15.32 23.49
CA THR A 107 8.63 -14.11 22.68
C THR A 107 7.40 -13.71 21.84
N SER A 108 6.23 -14.26 22.17
CA SER A 108 4.92 -13.94 21.58
C SER A 108 4.06 -13.12 22.53
#